data_AF-A0A1Z5KF19-F1
#
_entry.id   AF-A0A1Z5KF19-F1
#
_cell.length_a   1.000
_cell.length_b   1.000
_cell.length_c   1.000
_cell.angle_alpha   90.00
_cell.angle_beta   90.00
_cell.angle_gamma   90.00
#
_symmetry.space_group_name_H-M   'P 1'
#
loop_
_entity.id
_entity.type
_entity.pdbx_description
1 polymer ?
#
loop_
_entity_poly.entity_id
_entity_poly.type
_entity_poly.pdbx_seq_one_letter_code
_entity_poly.pdbx_strand_id
1 'polypeptide(L)'
;MNIWDRITGKLSSTSSRVRHLDPHVRQSWSAAVPTEFGQDDEELREVQAELRQSTEQLQTIQEREQFLGIRIQQYRKALNEQRDHWRAEQDRLGRSNKVTKDEERSGDPEEGQSFMTAAEFLQAEALLQKRLEKWQADEDALASIIETHKVILASCERMRRTVLQLQEKEQRILQMRGDCVEFIETAAELEQSETGRMEEGENASDDESERNGSHRDPPDMAV
;
A
#
# COMPACT_ATOMS: atom_id res chain seq x y z
N MET A 1 -24.69 -2.67 11.65
CA MET A 1 -25.93 -3.27 11.10
C MET A 1 -25.97 -2.79 9.66
N ASN A 2 -25.66 -3.65 8.70
CA ASN A 2 -25.28 -3.23 7.34
C ASN A 2 -26.50 -2.94 6.47
N ILE A 3 -26.35 -2.07 5.47
CA ILE A 3 -27.43 -1.70 4.54
C ILE A 3 -28.01 -2.93 3.82
N TRP A 4 -27.17 -3.94 3.57
CA TRP A 4 -27.56 -5.25 3.06
C TRP A 4 -28.55 -6.00 3.97
N ASP A 5 -28.43 -5.87 5.29
CA ASP A 5 -29.37 -6.50 6.25
C ASP A 5 -30.75 -5.82 6.25
N ARG A 6 -30.81 -4.55 5.85
CA ARG A 6 -32.05 -3.77 5.69
C ARG A 6 -32.68 -3.95 4.32
N ILE A 7 -31.87 -3.98 3.26
CA ILE A 7 -32.31 -4.14 1.87
C ILE A 7 -32.86 -5.55 1.62
N THR A 8 -32.17 -6.59 2.11
CA THR A 8 -32.58 -8.00 1.91
C THR A 8 -33.56 -8.51 2.97
N GLY A 9 -33.76 -7.71 4.02
CA GLY A 9 -34.73 -7.89 5.09
C GLY A 9 -35.11 -9.34 5.36
N LYS A 10 -34.17 -10.21 5.79
CA LYS A 10 -34.44 -11.61 6.20
C LYS A 10 -35.73 -12.19 5.59
N LEU A 11 -35.78 -12.29 4.26
CA LEU A 11 -36.92 -12.87 3.56
C LEU A 11 -36.86 -14.40 3.65
N SER A 12 -37.10 -14.92 4.86
CA SER A 12 -37.88 -16.14 5.02
C SER A 12 -39.34 -15.71 5.07
N SER A 13 -39.96 -15.59 3.90
CA SER A 13 -41.36 -15.93 3.63
C SER A 13 -41.82 -15.23 2.35
N THR A 14 -42.06 -16.06 1.33
CA THR A 14 -43.16 -15.93 0.35
C THR A 14 -43.30 -14.62 -0.42
N SER A 15 -42.92 -14.69 -1.70
CA SER A 15 -43.77 -14.48 -2.89
C SER A 15 -44.94 -13.50 -2.76
N SER A 16 -45.02 -12.58 -3.72
CA SER A 16 -46.17 -11.74 -4.09
C SER A 16 -46.52 -10.52 -3.22
N ARG A 17 -45.66 -9.49 -3.23
CA ARG A 17 -46.10 -8.09 -3.02
C ARG A 17 -45.04 -7.06 -3.45
N VAL A 18 -44.82 -6.92 -4.75
CA VAL A 18 -44.21 -5.70 -5.33
C VAL A 18 -45.33 -4.85 -5.89
N ARG A 19 -46.22 -4.37 -5.02
CA ARG A 19 -47.19 -3.32 -5.37
C ARG A 19 -47.13 -2.30 -4.26
N HIS A 20 -46.64 -1.12 -4.63
CA HIS A 20 -46.46 0.07 -3.81
C HIS A 20 -45.36 -0.06 -2.76
N LEU A 21 -44.15 0.38 -3.13
CA LEU A 21 -43.26 1.01 -2.16
C LEU A 21 -44.04 2.18 -1.54
N ASP A 22 -44.26 2.11 -0.24
CA ASP A 22 -44.96 3.14 0.54
C ASP A 22 -44.34 4.53 0.24
N PRO A 23 -45.13 5.58 -0.04
CA PRO A 23 -44.60 6.93 -0.28
C PRO A 23 -43.69 7.44 0.84
N HIS A 24 -43.87 6.94 2.07
CA HIS A 24 -42.97 7.22 3.18
C HIS A 24 -41.56 6.60 3.00
N VAL A 25 -41.48 5.44 2.36
CA VAL A 25 -40.23 4.76 1.99
C VAL A 25 -39.56 5.52 0.84
N ARG A 26 -40.29 5.96 -0.18
CA ARG A 26 -39.75 6.82 -1.26
C ARG A 26 -39.12 8.12 -0.75
N GLN A 27 -39.80 8.82 0.15
CA GLN A 27 -39.26 10.04 0.77
C GLN A 27 -38.08 9.75 1.72
N SER A 28 -38.14 8.65 2.47
CA SER A 28 -37.02 8.20 3.32
C SER A 28 -35.76 7.90 2.52
N TRP A 29 -35.90 7.35 1.30
CA TRP A 29 -34.76 6.99 0.45
C TRP A 29 -34.18 8.24 -0.22
N SER A 30 -35.02 9.16 -0.71
CA SER A 30 -34.56 10.46 -1.23
C SER A 30 -33.83 11.33 -0.18
N ALA A 31 -34.13 11.19 1.11
CA ALA A 31 -33.46 11.93 2.18
C ALA A 31 -32.19 11.22 2.71
N ALA A 32 -32.14 9.88 2.70
CA ALA A 32 -31.00 9.12 3.21
C ALA A 32 -29.85 9.05 2.21
N VAL A 33 -30.15 8.93 0.92
CA VAL A 33 -29.16 8.76 -0.15
C VAL A 33 -28.17 9.94 -0.24
N PRO A 34 -28.57 11.23 -0.21
CA PRO A 34 -27.63 12.35 -0.22
C PRO A 34 -26.74 12.43 1.03
N THR A 35 -27.25 11.93 2.17
CA THR A 35 -26.55 11.98 3.45
C THR A 35 -25.46 10.90 3.53
N GLU A 36 -25.74 9.70 3.00
CA GLU A 36 -24.76 8.61 2.93
C GLU A 36 -23.67 8.87 1.87
N PHE A 37 -24.02 9.40 0.69
CA PHE A 37 -23.01 9.83 -0.28
C PHE A 37 -22.11 10.96 0.25
N GLY A 38 -22.65 11.88 1.07
CA GLY A 38 -21.85 12.92 1.72
C GLY A 38 -20.88 12.37 2.78
N GLN A 39 -21.21 11.24 3.42
CA GLN A 39 -20.31 10.55 4.35
C GLN A 39 -19.23 9.77 3.60
N ASP A 40 -19.59 9.08 2.51
CA ASP A 40 -18.64 8.36 1.66
C ASP A 40 -17.65 9.32 0.98
N ASP A 41 -18.09 10.51 0.59
CA ASP A 41 -17.21 11.53 0.00
C ASP A 41 -16.22 12.13 1.02
N GLU A 42 -16.61 12.27 2.29
CA GLU A 42 -15.70 12.69 3.35
C GLU A 42 -14.71 11.59 3.71
N GLU A 43 -15.18 10.34 3.84
CA GLU A 43 -14.30 9.19 4.09
C GLU A 43 -13.31 8.99 2.94
N LEU A 44 -13.73 9.14 1.68
CA LEU A 44 -12.85 9.07 0.52
C LEU A 44 -11.79 10.17 0.56
N ARG A 45 -12.18 11.41 0.92
CA ARG A 45 -11.23 12.53 1.04
C ARG A 45 -10.21 12.29 2.14
N GLU A 46 -10.63 11.79 3.30
CA GLU A 46 -9.75 11.43 4.40
C GLU A 46 -8.75 10.35 3.97
N VAL A 47 -9.22 9.27 3.35
CA VAL A 47 -8.37 8.18 2.85
C VAL A 47 -7.37 8.69 1.81
N GLN A 48 -7.79 9.56 0.89
CA GLN A 48 -6.89 10.16 -0.11
C GLN A 48 -5.83 11.06 0.52
N ALA A 49 -6.20 11.84 1.55
CA ALA A 49 -5.26 12.68 2.28
C ALA A 49 -4.23 11.82 3.04
N GLU A 50 -4.68 10.80 3.76
CA GLU A 50 -3.81 9.85 4.45
C GLU A 50 -2.90 9.08 3.48
N LEU A 51 -3.43 8.68 2.32
CA LEU A 51 -2.66 8.00 1.28
C LEU A 51 -1.55 8.87 0.74
N ARG A 52 -1.83 10.14 0.45
CA ARG A 52 -0.83 11.11 0.00
C ARG A 52 0.25 11.30 1.06
N GLN A 53 -0.15 11.55 2.31
CA GLN A 53 0.79 11.74 3.42
C GLN A 53 1.67 10.50 3.63
N SER A 54 1.07 9.31 3.67
CA SER A 54 1.78 8.05 3.87
C SER A 54 2.75 7.75 2.72
N THR A 55 2.38 8.11 1.49
CA THR A 55 3.23 7.95 0.31
C THR A 55 4.45 8.90 0.35
N GLU A 56 4.25 10.17 0.72
CA GLU A 56 5.34 11.14 0.89
C GLU A 56 6.30 10.71 2.01
N GLN A 57 5.76 10.19 3.12
CA GLN A 57 6.56 9.63 4.20
C GLN A 57 7.34 8.38 3.77
N LEU A 58 6.69 7.47 3.02
CA LEU A 58 7.34 6.28 2.48
C LEU A 58 8.54 6.64 1.60
N GLN A 59 8.37 7.60 0.70
CA GLN A 59 9.44 8.07 -0.17
C GLN A 59 10.62 8.63 0.66
N THR A 60 10.33 9.47 1.66
CA THR A 60 11.35 10.06 2.53
C THR A 60 12.14 8.98 3.29
N ILE A 61 11.47 7.96 3.82
CA ILE A 61 12.14 6.88 4.55
C ILE A 61 12.93 5.99 3.59
N GLN A 62 12.44 5.72 2.38
CA GLN A 62 13.15 4.98 1.34
C GLN A 62 14.45 5.67 0.91
N GLU A 63 14.44 6.99 0.73
CA GLU A 63 15.65 7.76 0.41
C GLU A 63 16.71 7.64 1.52
N ARG A 64 16.27 7.72 2.79
CA ARG A 64 17.15 7.52 3.96
C ARG A 64 17.70 6.09 4.03
N GLU A 65 16.85 5.11 3.75
CA GLU A 65 17.21 3.70 3.71
C GLU A 65 18.28 3.44 2.64
N GLN A 66 18.06 3.92 1.42
CA GLN A 66 19.00 3.77 0.31
C GLN A 66 20.35 4.44 0.61
N PHE A 67 20.31 5.66 1.16
CA PHE A 67 21.52 6.38 1.56
C PHE A 67 22.34 5.59 2.60
N LEU A 68 21.68 5.06 3.64
CA LEU A 68 22.34 4.25 4.66
C LEU A 68 22.85 2.92 4.09
N GLY A 69 22.06 2.25 3.26
CA GLY A 69 22.45 0.98 2.63
C GLY A 69 23.72 1.10 1.79
N ILE A 70 23.83 2.13 0.96
CA ILE A 70 25.02 2.42 0.16
C ILE A 70 26.23 2.67 1.07
N ARG A 71 26.07 3.49 2.10
CA ARG A 71 27.18 3.82 3.01
C ARG A 71 27.64 2.62 3.80
N ILE A 72 26.73 1.78 4.31
CA ILE A 72 27.09 0.54 5.02
C ILE A 72 27.95 -0.36 4.12
N GLN A 73 27.60 -0.50 2.84
CA GLN A 73 28.37 -1.30 1.89
C GLN A 73 29.77 -0.70 1.68
N GLN A 74 29.86 0.62 1.48
CA GLN A 74 31.13 1.32 1.31
C GLN A 74 32.02 1.20 2.55
N TYR A 75 31.46 1.39 3.75
CA TYR A 75 32.18 1.24 5.01
C TYR A 75 32.66 -0.19 5.23
N ARG A 76 31.82 -1.20 4.98
CA ARG A 76 32.25 -2.61 5.04
C ARG A 76 33.40 -2.89 4.09
N LYS A 77 33.36 -2.35 2.87
CA LYS A 77 34.43 -2.53 1.90
C LYS A 77 35.73 -1.89 2.41
N ALA A 78 35.66 -0.64 2.88
CA ALA A 78 36.81 0.07 3.43
C ALA A 78 37.42 -0.67 4.64
N LEU A 79 36.61 -1.14 5.59
CA LEU A 79 37.08 -1.90 6.75
C LEU A 79 37.72 -3.24 6.36
N ASN A 80 37.18 -3.93 5.36
CA ASN A 80 37.77 -5.16 4.84
C ASN A 80 39.14 -4.90 4.16
N GLU A 81 39.24 -3.86 3.34
CA GLU A 81 40.51 -3.45 2.72
C GLU A 81 41.56 -3.08 3.78
N GLN A 82 41.13 -2.36 4.82
CA GLN A 82 41.98 -2.00 5.95
C GLN A 82 42.47 -3.24 6.70
N ARG A 83 41.57 -4.18 6.97
CA ARG A 83 41.89 -5.47 7.59
C ARG A 83 42.93 -6.25 6.79
N ASP A 84 42.75 -6.31 5.49
CA ASP A 84 43.66 -7.08 4.62
C ASP A 84 45.05 -6.41 4.56
N HIS A 85 45.11 -5.07 4.54
CA HIS A 85 46.38 -4.34 4.66
C HIS A 85 47.10 -4.64 5.98
N TRP A 86 46.38 -4.72 7.10
CA TRP A 86 47.01 -5.02 8.39
C TRP A 86 47.45 -6.47 8.52
N ARG A 87 46.70 -7.43 7.97
CA ARG A 87 47.16 -8.83 7.91
C ARG A 87 48.48 -8.92 7.16
N ALA A 88 48.60 -8.24 6.03
CA ALA A 88 49.85 -8.19 5.26
C ALA A 88 51.01 -7.57 6.07
N GLU A 89 50.74 -6.51 6.83
CA GLU A 89 51.75 -5.83 7.65
C GLU A 89 52.16 -6.66 8.88
N GLN A 90 51.22 -7.36 9.51
CA GLN A 90 51.47 -8.31 10.59
C GLN A 90 52.29 -9.50 10.09
N ASP A 91 51.97 -10.06 8.92
CA ASP A 91 52.75 -11.14 8.30
C ASP A 91 54.15 -10.66 7.91
N ARG A 92 54.32 -9.39 7.51
CA ARG A 92 55.63 -8.78 7.25
C ARG A 92 56.47 -8.70 8.54
N LEU A 93 55.91 -8.15 9.61
CA LEU A 93 56.58 -8.04 10.91
C LEU A 93 56.94 -9.43 11.49
N GLY A 94 56.02 -10.39 11.37
CA GLY A 94 56.26 -11.78 11.79
C GLY A 94 57.39 -12.46 11.01
N ARG A 95 57.53 -12.16 9.71
CA ARG A 95 58.65 -12.65 8.90
C ARG A 95 59.97 -11.99 9.30
N SER A 96 60.01 -10.68 9.49
CA SER A 96 61.22 -9.95 9.90
C SER A 96 61.74 -10.38 11.28
N ASN A 97 60.85 -10.73 12.21
CA ASN A 97 61.22 -11.25 13.55
C ASN A 97 61.73 -12.70 13.54
N LYS A 98 61.26 -13.53 12.60
CA LYS A 98 61.78 -14.90 12.43
C LYS A 98 63.20 -14.89 11.88
N VAL A 99 63.48 -14.04 10.89
CA VAL A 99 64.81 -13.93 10.27
C VAL A 99 65.87 -13.49 11.31
N THR A 100 65.54 -12.54 12.18
CA THR A 100 66.45 -12.08 13.25
C THR A 100 66.73 -13.16 14.30
N LYS A 101 65.77 -14.04 14.62
CA LYS A 101 65.96 -15.14 15.57
C LYS A 101 66.79 -16.32 15.03
N ASP A 102 66.75 -16.56 13.72
CA ASP A 102 67.50 -17.67 13.10
C ASP A 102 68.96 -17.28 12.79
N GLU A 103 69.26 -15.99 12.57
CA GLU A 103 70.63 -15.48 12.37
C GLU A 103 71.42 -15.35 13.69
N GLU A 104 70.79 -15.07 14.84
CA GLU A 104 71.47 -15.16 16.15
C GLU A 104 72.03 -16.58 16.44
N ARG A 105 71.56 -17.60 15.72
CA ARG A 105 72.02 -19.00 15.84
C ARG A 105 73.14 -19.38 14.85
N SER A 106 73.44 -18.52 13.88
CA SER A 106 74.32 -18.82 12.74
C SER A 106 75.22 -17.61 12.49
N GLY A 107 76.37 -17.55 13.18
CA GLY A 107 77.28 -16.42 13.08
C GLY A 107 77.99 -16.34 11.72
N ASP A 108 77.66 -15.32 10.93
CA ASP A 108 78.59 -14.64 10.01
C ASP A 108 78.10 -13.20 9.75
N PRO A 109 78.93 -12.15 9.89
CA PRO A 109 78.49 -10.77 9.76
C PRO A 109 78.81 -10.26 8.35
N GLU A 110 77.92 -10.48 7.38
CA GLU A 110 77.96 -9.75 6.11
C GLU A 110 76.90 -8.65 6.04
N GLU A 111 77.37 -7.52 5.51
CA GLU A 111 76.78 -6.19 5.48
C GLU A 111 75.41 -6.11 4.78
N GLY A 112 74.54 -5.23 5.31
CA GLY A 112 73.67 -4.43 4.45
C GLY A 112 72.17 -4.57 4.60
N GLN A 113 71.65 -5.44 5.47
CA GLN A 113 70.22 -5.45 5.77
C GLN A 113 69.96 -4.69 7.07
N SER A 114 69.27 -3.55 6.97
CA SER A 114 68.78 -2.79 8.13
C SER A 114 67.76 -3.63 8.89
N PHE A 115 68.24 -4.48 9.79
CA PHE A 115 67.41 -5.22 10.73
C PHE A 115 66.82 -4.25 11.75
N MET A 116 65.49 -4.29 11.85
CA MET A 116 64.74 -3.47 12.80
C MET A 116 65.16 -3.84 14.22
N THR A 117 65.51 -2.84 15.04
CA THR A 117 65.97 -3.06 16.42
C THR A 117 64.82 -3.56 17.30
N ALA A 118 65.13 -4.22 18.43
CA ALA A 118 64.12 -4.69 19.37
C ALA A 118 63.18 -3.58 19.90
N ALA A 119 63.70 -2.36 20.07
CA ALA A 119 62.91 -1.20 20.46
C ALA A 119 61.95 -0.75 19.35
N GLU A 120 62.41 -0.74 18.10
CA GLU A 120 61.57 -0.45 16.93
C GLU A 120 60.50 -1.53 16.72
N PHE A 121 60.79 -2.80 17.02
CA PHE A 121 59.82 -3.88 16.99
C PHE A 121 58.71 -3.69 18.02
N LEU A 122 59.06 -3.43 19.28
CA LEU A 122 58.09 -3.17 20.34
C LEU A 122 57.22 -1.94 20.03
N GLN A 123 57.82 -0.90 19.43
CA GLN A 123 57.07 0.29 19.01
C GLN A 123 56.11 -0.01 17.85
N ALA A 124 56.53 -0.80 16.86
CA ALA A 124 55.70 -1.23 15.74
C ALA A 124 54.52 -2.10 16.22
N GLU A 125 54.77 -3.02 17.15
CA GLU A 125 53.76 -3.87 17.76
C GLU A 125 52.73 -3.05 18.55
N ALA A 126 53.18 -2.10 19.39
CA ALA A 126 52.29 -1.22 20.14
C ALA A 126 51.42 -0.33 19.22
N LEU A 127 51.97 0.14 18.10
CA LEU A 127 51.21 0.90 17.10
C LEU A 127 50.17 0.02 16.39
N LEU A 128 50.52 -1.23 16.09
CA LEU A 128 49.61 -2.19 15.48
C LEU A 128 48.45 -2.51 16.42
N GLN A 129 48.73 -2.71 17.71
CA GLN A 129 47.71 -2.94 18.74
C GLN A 129 46.72 -1.77 18.84
N LYS A 130 47.21 -0.52 18.93
CA LYS A 130 46.35 0.68 18.95
C LYS A 130 45.44 0.79 17.71
N ARG A 131 45.96 0.41 16.54
CA ARG A 131 45.17 0.42 15.30
C ARG A 131 44.11 -0.68 15.30
N LEU A 132 44.39 -1.84 15.86
CA LEU A 132 43.43 -2.93 16.00
C LEU A 132 42.29 -2.58 16.95
N GLU A 133 42.60 -1.92 18.08
CA GLU A 133 41.59 -1.38 18.99
C GLU A 133 40.69 -0.35 18.30
N LYS A 134 41.28 0.55 17.50
CA LYS A 134 40.51 1.51 16.71
C LYS A 134 39.61 0.80 15.69
N TRP A 135 40.13 -0.20 14.97
CA TRP A 135 39.34 -0.94 14.00
C TRP A 135 38.17 -1.68 14.65
N GLN A 136 38.39 -2.29 15.82
CA GLN A 136 37.33 -2.95 16.56
C GLN A 136 36.23 -1.94 16.94
N ALA A 137 36.61 -0.73 17.38
CA ALA A 137 35.65 0.33 17.67
C ALA A 137 34.89 0.78 16.40
N ASP A 138 35.55 0.85 15.24
CA ASP A 138 34.92 1.20 13.96
C ASP A 138 33.95 0.08 13.49
N GLU A 139 34.26 -1.20 13.71
CA GLU A 139 33.36 -2.34 13.47
C GLU A 139 32.15 -2.32 14.41
N ASP A 140 32.35 -2.07 15.70
CA ASP A 140 31.26 -1.96 16.68
C ASP A 140 30.32 -0.79 16.33
N ALA A 141 30.89 0.35 15.91
CA ALA A 141 30.12 1.49 15.43
C ALA A 141 29.32 1.14 14.15
N LEU A 142 29.94 0.43 13.20
CA LEU A 142 29.26 -0.02 11.99
C LEU A 142 28.12 -1.00 12.31
N ALA A 143 28.32 -1.92 13.26
CA ALA A 143 27.29 -2.83 13.73
C ALA A 143 26.08 -2.08 14.30
N SER A 144 26.31 -1.02 15.09
CA SER A 144 25.25 -0.15 15.60
C SER A 144 24.49 0.57 14.48
N ILE A 145 25.19 1.04 13.44
CA ILE A 145 24.56 1.68 12.27
C ILE A 145 23.72 0.67 11.49
N ILE A 146 24.21 -0.56 11.31
CA ILE A 146 23.48 -1.64 10.63
C ILE A 146 22.19 -1.96 11.38
N GLU A 147 22.21 -1.98 12.72
CA GLU A 147 20.99 -2.21 13.49
C GLU A 147 19.96 -1.09 13.29
N THR A 148 20.41 0.16 13.24
CA THR A 148 19.55 1.31 12.90
C THR A 148 18.96 1.17 11.49
N HIS A 149 19.76 0.71 10.51
CA HIS A 149 19.29 0.48 9.14
C HIS A 149 18.23 -0.62 9.07
N LYS A 150 18.34 -1.70 9.86
CA LYS A 150 17.29 -2.72 9.96
C LYS A 150 15.97 -2.17 10.48
N VAL A 151 16.02 -1.31 11.50
CA VAL A 151 14.81 -0.65 12.04
C VAL A 151 14.14 0.21 10.96
N ILE A 152 14.94 0.94 10.18
CA ILE A 152 14.45 1.74 9.05
C ILE A 152 13.83 0.86 7.98
N LEU A 153 14.46 -0.25 7.59
CA LEU A 153 13.89 -1.23 6.65
C LEU A 153 12.54 -1.77 7.13
N ALA A 154 12.44 -2.14 8.40
CA ALA A 154 11.18 -2.58 9.00
C ALA A 154 10.12 -1.47 9.01
N SER A 155 10.54 -0.20 9.12
CA SER A 155 9.64 0.96 8.99
C SER A 155 9.17 1.18 7.55
N CYS A 156 10.07 1.07 6.56
CA CYS A 156 9.72 1.12 5.13
C CYS A 156 8.66 0.08 4.80
N GLU A 157 8.84 -1.15 5.28
CA GLU A 157 7.92 -2.25 5.01
C GLU A 157 6.55 -2.05 5.68
N ARG A 158 6.51 -1.56 6.92
CA ARG A 158 5.25 -1.20 7.59
C ARG A 158 4.51 -0.08 6.85
N MET A 159 5.23 0.96 6.41
CA MET A 159 4.64 2.07 5.68
C MET A 159 4.13 1.63 4.30
N ARG A 160 4.87 0.77 3.59
CA ARG A 160 4.44 0.17 2.32
C ARG A 160 3.11 -0.59 2.46
N ARG A 161 2.96 -1.39 3.52
CA ARG A 161 1.70 -2.10 3.81
C ARG A 161 0.55 -1.13 4.10
N THR A 162 0.83 -0.05 4.84
CA THR A 162 -0.18 0.98 5.15
C THR A 162 -0.67 1.65 3.86
N VAL A 163 0.24 2.02 2.96
CA VAL A 163 -0.11 2.57 1.64
C VAL A 163 -0.98 1.59 0.85
N LEU A 164 -0.62 0.30 0.80
CA LEU A 164 -1.43 -0.70 0.11
C LEU A 164 -2.84 -0.84 0.70
N GLN A 165 -2.95 -0.87 2.03
CA GLN A 165 -4.26 -0.94 2.71
C GLN A 165 -5.12 0.29 2.42
N LEU A 166 -4.53 1.49 2.38
CA LEU A 166 -5.23 2.72 2.04
C LEU A 166 -5.67 2.73 0.56
N GLN A 167 -4.85 2.22 -0.36
CA GLN A 167 -5.22 2.04 -1.77
C GLN A 167 -6.38 1.06 -1.94
N GLU A 168 -6.34 -0.08 -1.24
CA GLU A 168 -7.44 -1.05 -1.24
C GLU A 168 -8.74 -0.44 -0.66
N LYS A 169 -8.62 0.37 0.39
CA LYS A 169 -9.76 1.08 0.99
C LYS A 169 -10.35 2.12 0.03
N GLU A 170 -9.50 2.93 -0.62
CA GLU A 170 -9.92 3.89 -1.64
C GLU A 170 -10.68 3.20 -2.76
N GLN A 171 -10.12 2.11 -3.32
CA GLN A 171 -10.76 1.34 -4.38
C GLN A 171 -12.11 0.77 -3.95
N ARG A 172 -12.22 0.26 -2.71
CA ARG A 172 -13.48 -0.26 -2.18
C ARG A 172 -14.54 0.83 -2.08
N ILE A 173 -14.19 2.02 -1.57
CA ILE A 173 -15.14 3.15 -1.47
C ILE A 173 -15.59 3.58 -2.87
N LEU A 174 -14.66 3.71 -3.82
CA LEU A 174 -14.97 4.04 -5.21
C LEU A 174 -15.88 3.00 -5.87
N GLN A 175 -15.64 1.71 -5.62
CA GLN A 175 -16.48 0.64 -6.13
C GLN A 175 -17.89 0.69 -5.53
N MET A 176 -18.01 0.82 -4.21
CA MET A 176 -19.31 0.96 -3.55
C MET A 176 -20.09 2.16 -4.08
N ARG A 177 -19.41 3.29 -4.31
CA ARG A 177 -20.02 4.47 -4.92
C ARG A 177 -20.53 4.17 -6.34
N GLY A 178 -19.74 3.47 -7.14
CA GLY A 178 -20.14 3.02 -8.48
C GLY A 178 -21.39 2.14 -8.44
N ASP A 179 -21.40 1.11 -7.60
CA ASP A 179 -22.53 0.20 -7.42
C ASP A 179 -23.80 0.95 -6.96
N CYS A 180 -23.66 1.93 -6.06
CA CYS A 180 -24.79 2.77 -5.61
C CYS A 180 -25.35 3.66 -6.73
N VAL A 181 -24.48 4.24 -7.57
CA VAL A 181 -24.91 5.05 -8.72
C VAL A 181 -25.61 4.17 -9.76
N GLU A 182 -25.03 3.03 -10.11
CA GLU A 182 -25.63 2.06 -11.05
C GLU A 182 -27.01 1.59 -10.56
N PHE A 183 -27.14 1.32 -9.26
CA PHE A 183 -28.42 0.95 -8.65
C PHE A 183 -29.47 2.06 -8.78
N ILE A 184 -29.10 3.31 -8.52
CA ILE A 184 -30.02 4.46 -8.62
C ILE A 184 -30.44 4.68 -10.08
N GLU A 185 -29.49 4.62 -11.02
CA GLU A 185 -29.76 4.76 -12.45
C GLU A 185 -30.72 3.65 -12.94
N THR A 186 -30.42 2.39 -12.60
CA THR A 186 -31.28 1.24 -12.96
C THR A 186 -32.68 1.37 -12.34
N ALA A 187 -32.78 1.83 -11.09
CA ALA A 187 -34.08 2.05 -10.44
C ALA A 187 -34.89 3.16 -11.11
N ALA A 188 -34.23 4.24 -11.54
CA ALA A 188 -34.85 5.35 -12.26
C ALA A 188 -35.32 4.93 -13.67
N GLU A 189 -34.53 4.14 -14.39
CA GLU A 189 -34.91 3.57 -15.69
C GLU A 189 -36.13 2.64 -15.58
N LEU A 190 -36.15 1.79 -14.55
CA LEU A 190 -37.26 0.90 -14.29
C LEU A 190 -38.55 1.69 -14.00
N GLU A 191 -38.46 2.73 -13.18
CA GLU A 191 -39.58 3.61 -12.88
C GLU A 191 -40.13 4.29 -14.13
N GLN A 192 -39.27 4.85 -14.98
CA GLN A 192 -39.68 5.48 -16.25
C GLN A 192 -40.38 4.48 -17.19
N SER A 193 -39.85 3.26 -17.27
CA SER A 193 -40.43 2.20 -18.10
C SER A 193 -41.80 1.71 -17.60
N GLU A 194 -42.01 1.67 -16.28
CA GLU A 194 -43.30 1.32 -15.68
C GLU A 194 -44.34 2.44 -15.83
N THR A 195 -43.94 3.71 -15.69
CA THR A 195 -44.85 4.84 -15.94
C THR A 195 -45.29 4.92 -17.41
N GLY A 196 -44.37 4.70 -18.36
CA GLY A 196 -44.74 4.68 -19.79
C GLY A 196 -45.70 3.55 -20.15
N ARG A 197 -45.57 2.38 -19.50
CA ARG A 197 -46.49 1.24 -19.70
C ARG A 197 -47.88 1.45 -19.11
N MET A 198 -48.01 2.23 -18.02
CA MET A 198 -49.32 2.55 -17.45
C MET A 198 -50.06 3.58 -18.31
N GLU A 199 -49.36 4.57 -18.87
CA GLU A 199 -49.95 5.57 -19.77
C GLU A 199 -50.39 4.99 -21.13
N GLU A 200 -49.69 3.96 -21.66
CA GLU A 200 -50.11 3.24 -22.86
C GLU A 200 -51.30 2.29 -22.61
N GLY A 201 -51.48 1.80 -21.38
CA GLY A 201 -52.58 0.91 -21.01
C GLY A 201 -53.93 1.61 -20.78
N GLU A 202 -53.93 2.89 -20.39
CA GLU A 202 -55.16 3.67 -20.18
C GLU A 202 -55.75 4.24 -21.47
N ASN A 203 -54.97 4.37 -22.55
CA ASN A 203 -55.45 4.88 -23.84
C ASN A 203 -56.05 3.81 -24.77
N ALA A 204 -56.06 2.53 -24.37
CA ALA A 204 -56.50 1.42 -25.21
C ALA A 204 -57.89 0.84 -24.85
N SER A 205 -58.63 1.44 -23.92
CA SER A 205 -59.88 0.86 -23.40
C SER A 205 -61.19 1.61 -23.75
N ASP A 206 -61.18 2.58 -24.66
CA ASP A 206 -62.37 3.45 -24.87
C ASP A 206 -62.70 3.75 -26.34
N ASP A 207 -62.59 2.76 -27.24
CA ASP A 207 -63.04 2.91 -28.64
C ASP A 207 -63.69 1.66 -29.23
N GLU A 208 -64.74 1.12 -28.59
CA GLU A 208 -65.74 0.27 -29.27
C GLU A 208 -67.14 0.41 -28.63
N SER A 209 -67.80 1.54 -28.83
CA SER A 209 -69.27 1.58 -28.71
C SER A 209 -69.87 2.81 -29.39
N GLU A 210 -69.97 2.81 -30.71
CA GLU A 210 -71.00 3.59 -31.42
C GLU A 210 -71.14 3.15 -32.90
N ARG A 211 -71.91 2.09 -33.14
CA ARG A 211 -72.46 1.82 -34.49
C ARG A 211 -73.80 1.11 -34.43
N ASN A 212 -74.88 1.88 -34.30
CA ASN A 212 -76.12 1.54 -34.98
C ASN A 212 -76.99 2.80 -35.17
N GLY A 213 -76.89 3.35 -36.37
CA GLY A 213 -77.75 4.43 -36.84
C GLY A 213 -78.89 3.91 -37.70
N SER A 214 -80.02 4.62 -37.57
CA SER A 214 -80.92 5.05 -38.66
C SER A 214 -82.01 4.09 -39.18
N HIS A 215 -83.22 4.28 -38.62
CA HIS A 215 -84.38 4.91 -39.27
C HIS A 215 -84.81 4.45 -40.68
N ARG A 216 -86.03 3.88 -40.80
CA ARG A 216 -87.01 4.24 -41.84
C ARG A 216 -88.44 3.75 -41.55
N ASP A 217 -89.37 4.63 -41.89
CA ASP A 217 -90.82 4.71 -41.65
C ASP A 217 -91.73 3.66 -42.36
N PRO A 218 -93.05 3.61 -42.04
CA PRO A 218 -94.00 2.58 -42.47
C PRO A 218 -94.69 2.90 -43.81
N PRO A 219 -95.53 2.00 -44.32
CA PRO A 219 -96.90 2.45 -44.59
C PRO A 219 -98.02 1.44 -44.28
N ASP A 220 -99.19 2.06 -44.29
CA ASP A 220 -100.55 1.68 -43.97
C ASP A 220 -101.22 0.64 -44.90
N MET A 221 -102.24 -0.01 -44.31
CA MET A 221 -103.53 -0.47 -44.88
C MET A 221 -103.63 -1.70 -45.80
N ALA A 222 -104.34 -2.72 -45.31
CA ALA A 222 -105.55 -3.24 -45.96
C ALA A 222 -106.41 -4.08 -44.97
N VAL A 223 -107.57 -3.53 -44.56
CA VAL A 223 -108.87 -4.20 -44.52
C VAL A 223 -109.88 -3.24 -45.14
#